data_AF-A0A227JA68-F1
#
_entry.id   AF-A0A227JA68-F1
#
_cell.length_a   1.000
_cell.length_b   1.000
_cell.length_c   1.000
_cell.angle_alpha   90.00
_cell.angle_beta   90.00
_cell.angle_gamma   90.00
#
_symmetry.space_group_name_H-M   'P 1'
#
loop_
_entity.id
_entity.type
_entity.pdbx_description
1 polymer ?
#
loop_
_entity_poly.entity_id
_entity_poly.type
_entity_poly.pdbx_seq_one_letter_code
_entity_poly.pdbx_strand_id
1 'polypeptide(L)'
;PEGDASKTMSLEPDEVRTFKIKARVKDNVVGSLDEGGNLNDKIANDAYIYRDLGEVTETSHISHHEMKKAYNGGNVTRKLLVNGVESRFYSPGDTLTYLVTVSSQTGYVNDHTVSENITDVTTQLLDGSTATPFVSGFSVDVSK
;
A
#
# COMPACT_ATOMS: atom_id res chain seq x y z
N PRO A 1 -20.15 -3.81 10.47
CA PRO A 1 -21.40 -3.03 10.36
C PRO A 1 -21.82 -2.94 8.90
N GLU A 2 -22.95 -3.56 8.56
CA GLU A 2 -23.67 -3.29 7.32
C GLU A 2 -23.80 -1.78 7.13
N GLY A 3 -23.68 -1.32 5.88
CA GLY A 3 -23.70 0.11 5.55
C GLY A 3 -24.94 0.78 6.12
N ASP A 4 -24.72 1.69 7.06
CA ASP A 4 -25.71 2.37 7.91
C ASP A 4 -26.52 3.45 7.15
N ALA A 5 -26.83 3.19 5.89
CA ALA A 5 -27.63 4.04 5.01
C ALA A 5 -28.89 3.29 4.58
N SER A 6 -29.74 2.94 5.53
CA SER A 6 -31.08 2.44 5.21
C SER A 6 -31.97 3.61 4.80
N LYS A 7 -32.52 3.54 3.59
CA LYS A 7 -33.53 4.48 3.11
C LYS A 7 -34.74 3.69 2.66
N THR A 8 -35.88 3.93 3.31
CA THR A 8 -37.15 3.32 2.90
C THR A 8 -37.59 3.90 1.56
N MET A 9 -38.20 3.07 0.72
CA MET A 9 -38.75 3.47 -0.58
C MET A 9 -40.10 2.79 -0.82
N SER A 10 -40.92 3.40 -1.68
CA SER A 10 -42.15 2.81 -2.23
C SER A 10 -42.04 2.81 -3.74
N LEU A 11 -42.61 1.77 -4.37
CA LEU A 11 -42.72 1.60 -5.81
C LEU A 11 -44.16 1.22 -6.15
N GLU A 12 -44.70 1.83 -7.19
CA GLU A 12 -45.98 1.41 -7.78
C GLU A 12 -45.81 0.11 -8.61
N PRO A 13 -46.90 -0.61 -8.95
CA PRO A 13 -46.84 -1.73 -9.87
C PRO A 13 -46.14 -1.36 -11.18
N ASP A 14 -45.23 -2.23 -11.65
CA ASP A 14 -44.39 -2.05 -12.84
C ASP A 14 -43.39 -0.87 -12.80
N GLU A 15 -43.24 -0.19 -11.66
CA GLU A 15 -42.24 0.86 -11.50
C GLU A 15 -40.83 0.29 -11.36
N VAL A 16 -39.91 0.80 -12.18
CA VAL A 16 -38.48 0.48 -12.12
C VAL A 16 -37.71 1.66 -11.53
N ARG A 17 -36.86 1.40 -10.53
CA ARG A 17 -35.99 2.41 -9.93
C ARG A 17 -34.53 1.95 -9.91
N THR A 18 -33.63 2.87 -10.24
CA THR A 18 -32.18 2.62 -10.25
C THR A 18 -31.49 3.40 -9.13
N PHE A 19 -30.68 2.72 -8.33
CA PHE A 19 -29.84 3.33 -7.32
C PHE A 19 -28.43 3.59 -7.86
N LYS A 20 -27.89 4.79 -7.59
CA LYS A 20 -26.51 5.15 -7.93
C LYS A 20 -25.72 5.30 -6.65
N ILE A 21 -24.78 4.38 -6.40
CA ILE A 21 -23.87 4.40 -5.25
C ILE A 21 -22.50 4.90 -5.74
N LYS A 22 -21.92 5.87 -5.05
CA LYS A 22 -20.59 6.43 -5.36
C LYS A 22 -19.72 6.41 -4.12
N ALA A 23 -18.52 5.84 -4.24
CA ALA A 23 -17.51 5.81 -3.19
C ALA A 23 -16.13 6.08 -3.79
N ARG A 24 -15.23 6.68 -3.01
CA ARG A 24 -13.81 6.84 -3.35
C ARG A 24 -12.99 5.85 -2.51
N VAL A 25 -12.24 4.97 -3.17
CA VAL A 25 -11.31 4.04 -2.51
C VAL A 25 -10.16 4.86 -1.91
N LYS A 26 -9.76 4.54 -0.66
CA LYS A 26 -8.56 5.15 -0.05
C LYS A 26 -7.31 4.75 -0.83
N ASP A 27 -6.29 5.60 -0.80
CA ASP A 27 -5.04 5.41 -1.54
C ASP A 27 -4.15 4.29 -0.95
N ASN A 28 -4.35 3.91 0.31
CA ASN A 28 -3.60 2.85 0.99
C ASN A 28 -4.39 1.55 1.21
N VAL A 29 -5.45 1.30 0.44
CA VAL A 29 -6.16 0.01 0.51
C VAL A 29 -5.24 -1.12 0.02
N VAL A 30 -5.09 -2.14 0.87
CA VAL A 30 -4.32 -3.35 0.58
C VAL A 30 -5.19 -4.55 0.18
N GLY A 31 -6.46 -4.56 0.59
CA GLY A 31 -7.36 -5.68 0.37
C GLY A 31 -8.48 -5.77 1.41
N SER A 32 -9.22 -6.88 1.39
CA SER A 32 -10.21 -7.26 2.40
C SER A 32 -9.84 -8.62 3.00
N LEU A 33 -10.26 -8.89 4.23
CA LEU A 33 -10.13 -10.22 4.84
C LEU A 33 -11.31 -11.10 4.40
N ASP A 34 -11.06 -12.36 4.09
CA ASP A 34 -12.11 -13.37 3.91
C ASP A 34 -12.63 -13.89 5.27
N GLU A 35 -13.62 -14.79 5.23
CA GLU A 35 -14.20 -15.41 6.43
C GLU A 35 -13.17 -16.19 7.27
N GLY A 36 -12.10 -16.67 6.63
CA GLY A 36 -10.98 -17.35 7.29
C GLY A 36 -9.92 -16.39 7.83
N GLY A 37 -10.10 -15.06 7.68
CA GLY A 37 -9.15 -14.05 8.08
C GLY A 37 -7.95 -13.90 7.14
N ASN A 38 -7.99 -14.47 5.93
CA ASN A 38 -6.92 -14.32 4.95
C ASN A 38 -7.13 -13.05 4.13
N LEU A 39 -6.04 -12.29 3.93
CA LEU A 39 -6.07 -11.08 3.12
C LEU A 39 -6.15 -11.42 1.63
N ASN A 40 -7.13 -10.86 0.95
CA ASN A 40 -7.29 -10.91 -0.50
C ASN A 40 -7.34 -9.49 -1.10
N ASP A 41 -7.05 -9.36 -2.38
CA ASP A 41 -6.95 -8.07 -3.07
C ASP A 41 -8.28 -7.53 -3.59
N LYS A 42 -9.40 -8.02 -3.05
CA LYS A 42 -10.75 -7.66 -3.48
C LYS A 42 -11.42 -6.69 -2.52
N ILE A 43 -12.35 -5.91 -3.07
CA ILE A 43 -13.37 -5.18 -2.33
C ILE A 43 -14.71 -5.77 -2.75
N ALA A 44 -15.43 -6.38 -1.81
CA ALA A 44 -16.78 -6.87 -2.02
C ALA A 44 -17.80 -5.84 -1.53
N ASN A 45 -18.89 -5.68 -2.28
CA ASN A 45 -20.04 -4.89 -1.87
C ASN A 45 -21.33 -5.64 -2.19
N ASP A 46 -22.12 -5.90 -1.15
CA ASP A 46 -23.45 -6.49 -1.25
C ASP A 46 -24.53 -5.43 -1.09
N ALA A 47 -25.59 -5.53 -1.90
CA ALA A 47 -26.79 -4.72 -1.78
C ALA A 47 -28.00 -5.62 -1.48
N TYR A 48 -28.81 -5.20 -0.51
CA TYR A 48 -29.93 -5.96 0.03
C TYR A 48 -31.25 -5.22 -0.17
N ILE A 49 -32.32 -5.98 -0.40
CA ILE A 49 -33.70 -5.49 -0.30
C ILE A 49 -34.48 -6.41 0.63
N TYR A 50 -35.05 -5.84 1.68
CA TYR A 50 -35.95 -6.52 2.60
C TYR A 50 -37.32 -6.67 1.95
N ARG A 51 -37.74 -7.91 1.67
CA ARG A 51 -39.04 -8.20 1.04
C ARG A 51 -40.19 -8.23 2.04
N ASP A 52 -39.96 -8.85 3.19
CA ASP A 52 -40.89 -8.91 4.31
C ASP A 52 -40.30 -8.20 5.54
N LEU A 53 -41.15 -7.85 6.51
CA LEU A 53 -40.84 -6.97 7.63
C LEU A 53 -39.73 -7.53 8.53
N GLY A 54 -38.47 -7.27 8.18
CA GLY A 54 -37.29 -7.54 9.00
C GLY A 54 -36.55 -8.85 8.73
N GLU A 55 -36.90 -9.63 7.71
CA GLU A 55 -36.16 -10.87 7.40
C GLU A 55 -35.08 -10.66 6.33
N VAL A 56 -33.81 -10.73 6.75
CA VAL A 56 -32.66 -10.96 5.85
C VAL A 56 -32.50 -12.47 5.70
N THR A 57 -32.74 -12.98 4.50
CA THR A 57 -32.34 -14.35 4.11
C THR A 57 -31.24 -14.27 3.05
N GLU A 58 -30.47 -15.33 2.77
CA GLU A 58 -29.50 -15.34 1.65
C GLU A 58 -30.15 -14.96 0.30
N THR A 59 -31.46 -15.14 0.16
CA THR A 59 -32.20 -14.74 -1.04
C THR A 59 -32.46 -13.23 -1.14
N SER A 60 -32.13 -12.44 -0.10
CA SER A 60 -32.34 -10.99 -0.05
C SER A 60 -31.22 -10.16 -0.70
N HIS A 61 -30.09 -10.80 -1.06
CA HIS A 61 -29.06 -10.17 -1.87
C HIS A 61 -29.61 -9.93 -3.27
N ILE A 62 -29.62 -8.68 -3.71
CA ILE A 62 -29.99 -8.35 -5.10
C ILE A 62 -28.76 -8.06 -5.96
N SER A 63 -27.61 -7.79 -5.35
CA SER A 63 -26.36 -7.59 -6.07
C SER A 63 -25.17 -7.89 -5.18
N HIS A 64 -24.24 -8.69 -5.70
CA HIS A 64 -22.90 -8.87 -5.18
C HIS A 64 -21.91 -8.39 -6.24
N HIS A 65 -20.94 -7.57 -5.86
CA HIS A 65 -19.89 -7.13 -6.77
C HIS A 65 -18.53 -7.14 -6.10
N GLU A 66 -17.56 -7.77 -6.78
CA GLU A 66 -16.16 -7.78 -6.36
C GLU A 66 -15.34 -6.92 -7.33
N MET A 67 -14.55 -6.00 -6.77
CA MET A 67 -13.53 -5.28 -7.51
C MET A 67 -12.16 -5.77 -7.09
N LYS A 68 -11.35 -6.20 -8.06
CA LYS A 68 -9.96 -6.56 -7.83
C LYS A 68 -9.07 -5.31 -7.89
N LYS A 69 -8.15 -5.18 -6.93
CA LYS A 69 -7.15 -4.12 -6.95
C LYS A 69 -6.25 -4.26 -8.19
N ALA A 70 -6.05 -3.16 -8.90
CA ALA A 70 -5.09 -3.11 -10.00
C ALA A 70 -3.65 -3.05 -9.46
N TYR A 71 -2.70 -3.61 -10.23
CA TYR A 71 -1.28 -3.46 -9.95
C TYR A 71 -0.86 -1.99 -10.07
N ASN A 72 -0.08 -1.50 -9.10
CA ASN A 72 0.33 -0.09 -9.01
C ASN A 72 1.62 0.24 -9.77
N GLY A 73 2.33 -0.75 -10.33
CA GLY A 73 3.49 -0.50 -11.17
C GLY A 73 4.71 0.08 -10.44
N GLY A 74 4.80 -0.15 -9.11
CA GLY A 74 5.90 0.37 -8.30
C GLY A 74 7.27 -0.22 -8.69
N ASN A 75 8.32 0.59 -8.62
CA ASN A 75 9.71 0.16 -8.86
C ASN A 75 10.67 0.79 -7.84
N VAL A 76 11.79 0.12 -7.58
CA VAL A 76 12.87 0.59 -6.69
C VAL A 76 14.19 0.54 -7.44
N THR A 77 14.91 1.65 -7.44
CA THR A 77 16.28 1.72 -7.98
C THR A 77 17.26 2.17 -6.91
N ARG A 78 18.52 1.74 -7.04
CA ARG A 78 19.60 2.06 -6.10
C ARG A 78 20.81 2.58 -6.87
N LYS A 79 21.41 3.65 -6.36
CA LYS A 79 22.68 4.21 -6.85
C LYS A 79 23.58 4.56 -5.67
N LEU A 80 24.89 4.47 -5.90
CA LEU A 80 25.90 4.94 -4.95
C LEU A 80 26.59 6.14 -5.57
N LEU A 81 26.62 7.25 -4.82
CA LEU A 81 27.51 8.37 -5.11
C LEU A 81 28.71 8.31 -4.18
N VAL A 82 29.89 8.53 -4.74
CA VAL A 82 31.16 8.66 -4.03
C VAL A 82 31.62 10.10 -4.26
N ASN A 83 31.70 10.88 -3.19
CA ASN A 83 31.95 12.33 -3.24
C ASN A 83 31.02 13.06 -4.23
N GLY A 84 29.75 12.65 -4.29
CA GLY A 84 28.73 13.25 -5.14
C GLY A 84 28.67 12.75 -6.59
N VAL A 85 29.54 11.81 -6.99
CA VAL A 85 29.57 11.25 -8.36
C VAL A 85 29.23 9.76 -8.34
N GLU A 86 28.40 9.31 -9.29
CA GLU A 86 28.02 7.89 -9.38
C GLU A 86 29.25 7.01 -9.59
N SER A 87 29.50 6.10 -8.64
CA SER A 87 30.64 5.19 -8.67
C SER A 87 30.36 3.94 -7.84
N ARG A 88 31.01 2.83 -8.20
CA ARG A 88 31.01 1.58 -7.43
C ARG A 88 32.30 1.38 -6.62
N PHE A 89 33.23 2.33 -6.71
CA PHE A 89 34.55 2.28 -6.09
C PHE A 89 34.71 3.47 -5.15
N TYR A 90 35.20 3.20 -3.95
CA TYR A 90 35.47 4.19 -2.91
C TYR A 90 36.86 3.96 -2.31
N SER A 91 37.38 4.99 -1.67
CA SER A 91 38.61 4.99 -0.89
C SER A 91 38.34 5.48 0.54
N PRO A 92 39.20 5.11 1.52
CA PRO A 92 39.11 5.68 2.86
C PRO A 92 39.10 7.22 2.82
N GLY A 93 38.15 7.82 3.54
CA GLY A 93 37.93 9.28 3.56
C GLY A 93 36.86 9.78 2.58
N ASP A 94 36.41 8.95 1.64
CA ASP A 94 35.30 9.31 0.75
C ASP A 94 33.97 9.43 1.51
N THR A 95 33.12 10.35 1.05
CA THR A 95 31.73 10.45 1.47
C THR A 95 30.86 9.61 0.55
N LEU A 96 30.17 8.61 1.12
CA LEU A 96 29.23 7.74 0.40
C LEU A 96 27.80 8.26 0.57
N THR A 97 27.07 8.40 -0.54
CA THR A 97 25.63 8.71 -0.53
C THR A 97 24.88 7.61 -1.26
N TYR A 98 24.06 6.87 -0.51
CA TYR A 98 23.18 5.84 -1.06
C TYR A 98 21.86 6.48 -1.49
N LEU A 99 21.60 6.50 -2.80
CA LEU A 99 20.35 6.98 -3.36
C LEU A 99 19.41 5.81 -3.59
N VAL A 100 18.34 5.74 -2.81
CA VAL A 100 17.24 4.79 -3.01
C VAL A 100 16.05 5.55 -3.57
N THR A 101 15.66 5.26 -4.82
CA THR A 101 14.53 5.90 -5.47
C THR A 101 13.38 4.92 -5.59
N VAL A 102 12.25 5.26 -4.97
CA VAL A 102 10.98 4.53 -5.09
C VAL A 102 10.09 5.32 -6.05
N SER A 103 9.59 4.64 -7.09
CA SER A 103 8.73 5.26 -8.10
C SER A 103 7.42 4.50 -8.22
N SER A 104 6.34 5.22 -8.53
CA SER A 104 5.07 4.64 -8.96
C SER A 104 4.84 4.90 -10.45
N GLN A 105 4.15 3.98 -11.15
CA GLN A 105 3.75 4.16 -12.55
C GLN A 105 2.24 4.32 -12.70
N THR A 106 1.45 3.38 -12.15
CA THR A 106 -0.01 3.31 -12.41
C THR A 106 -0.88 3.54 -11.17
N GLY A 107 -0.30 3.55 -9.97
CA GLY A 107 -1.07 3.65 -8.72
C GLY A 107 -0.38 4.43 -7.61
N TYR A 108 -0.81 4.23 -6.36
CA TYR A 108 -0.14 4.78 -5.19
C TYR A 108 0.93 3.80 -4.66
N VAL A 109 2.03 4.35 -4.14
CA VAL A 109 3.08 3.61 -3.40
C VAL A 109 3.28 4.37 -2.07
N ASN A 110 2.20 4.45 -1.29
CA ASN A 110 2.15 5.21 -0.04
C ASN A 110 2.46 4.28 1.15
N ASP A 111 2.77 4.89 2.30
CA ASP A 111 2.96 4.19 3.58
C ASP A 111 4.05 3.09 3.57
N HIS A 112 5.03 3.19 2.66
CA HIS A 112 6.19 2.31 2.60
C HIS A 112 7.38 2.89 3.37
N THR A 113 7.96 2.08 4.24
CA THR A 113 9.19 2.44 4.98
C THR A 113 10.43 2.01 4.20
N VAL A 114 11.40 2.92 4.06
CA VAL A 114 12.76 2.56 3.65
C VAL A 114 13.55 2.23 4.93
N SER A 115 13.88 0.96 5.11
CA SER A 115 14.74 0.50 6.20
C SER A 115 16.13 0.21 5.65
N GLU A 116 17.16 0.84 6.21
CA GLU A 116 18.56 0.64 5.86
C GLU A 116 19.34 0.28 7.12
N ASN A 117 20.17 -0.76 7.06
CA ASN A 117 20.91 -1.27 8.21
C ASN A 117 22.41 -0.96 8.09
N ILE A 118 22.72 0.32 7.85
CA ILE A 118 24.08 0.79 7.67
C ILE A 118 24.90 0.76 8.98
N THR A 119 24.22 0.73 10.13
CA THR A 119 24.85 0.67 11.46
C THR A 119 25.47 -0.69 11.78
N ASP A 120 24.97 -1.77 11.15
CA ASP A 120 25.49 -3.12 11.38
C ASP A 120 26.64 -3.49 10.42
N VAL A 121 27.03 -2.58 9.52
CA VAL A 121 28.16 -2.81 8.62
C VAL A 121 29.47 -2.75 9.40
N THR A 122 30.24 -3.84 9.36
CA THR A 122 31.56 -3.94 9.96
C THR A 122 32.62 -4.35 8.94
N THR A 123 33.81 -3.76 9.03
CA THR A 123 34.96 -4.07 8.19
C THR A 123 36.23 -4.21 9.03
N GLN A 124 37.23 -4.89 8.49
CA GLN A 124 38.57 -4.88 9.07
C GLN A 124 39.24 -3.51 8.85
N LEU A 125 39.82 -2.94 9.90
CA LEU A 125 40.61 -1.71 9.82
C LEU A 125 42.10 -2.02 9.58
N LEU A 126 42.87 -0.99 9.24
CA LEU A 126 44.30 -1.13 8.90
C LEU A 126 45.13 -1.74 10.04
N ASP A 127 44.71 -1.56 11.30
CA ASP A 127 45.35 -2.13 12.49
C ASP A 127 44.95 -3.60 12.77
N GLY A 128 44.09 -4.19 11.93
CA GLY A 128 43.61 -5.56 12.03
C GLY A 128 42.33 -5.74 12.87
N SER A 129 41.88 -4.70 13.58
CA SER A 129 40.63 -4.72 14.34
C SER A 129 39.40 -4.75 13.41
N THR A 130 38.21 -5.05 13.95
CA THR A 130 36.94 -4.95 13.21
C THR A 130 36.08 -3.87 13.84
N ALA A 131 35.60 -2.94 13.01
CA ALA A 131 34.74 -1.84 13.43
C ALA A 131 33.82 -1.41 12.29
N THR A 132 32.90 -0.48 12.57
CA THR A 132 32.14 0.17 11.50
C THR A 132 33.08 0.99 10.59
N PRO A 133 32.88 0.98 9.25
CA PRO A 133 33.68 1.78 8.34
C PRO A 133 33.30 3.27 8.35
N PHE A 134 32.23 3.65 9.05
CA PHE A 134 31.67 5.00 9.02
C PHE A 134 32.04 5.81 10.26
N VAL A 135 32.49 7.05 10.07
CA VAL A 135 33.01 7.94 11.13
C VAL A 135 31.96 8.48 12.09
N SER A 136 30.69 8.56 11.69
CA SER A 136 29.54 8.91 12.53
C SER A 136 28.25 8.46 11.87
N GLY A 137 27.15 8.35 12.62
CA GLY A 137 25.86 7.84 12.14
C GLY A 137 25.35 8.47 10.83
N PHE A 138 24.36 7.83 10.23
CA PHE A 138 23.78 8.24 8.95
C PHE A 138 22.59 9.18 9.13
N SER A 139 22.28 9.95 8.09
CA SER A 139 21.01 10.69 8.00
C SER A 139 20.17 10.09 6.87
N VAL A 140 18.85 10.04 7.09
CA VAL A 140 17.88 9.71 6.05
C VAL A 140 17.19 11.00 5.67
N ASP A 141 17.41 11.45 4.45
CA ASP A 141 16.64 12.55 3.86
C ASP A 141 15.54 11.98 2.96
N VAL A 142 14.32 12.51 3.11
CA VAL A 142 13.17 12.19 2.27
C VAL A 142 12.78 13.47 1.54
N SER A 143 13.45 13.75 0.44
CA SER A 143 13.11 14.87 -0.44
C SER A 143 12.05 14.45 -1.48
N LYS A 144 11.14 15.38 -1.76
CA LYS A 144 10.07 15.26 -2.77
C LYS A 144 10.52 15.84 -4.09
#